data_AF-A0A1D6PZ16-F1
#
_entry.id   AF-A0A1D6PZ16-F1
#
_cell.length_a   1.000
_cell.length_b   1.000
_cell.length_c   1.000
_cell.angle_alpha   90.00
_cell.angle_beta   90.00
_cell.angle_gamma   90.00
#
_symmetry.space_group_name_H-M   'P 1'
#
loop_
_entity.id
_entity.type
_entity.pdbx_description
1 polymer ?
#
loop_
_entity_poly.entity_id
_entity_poly.type
_entity_poly.pdbx_seq_one_letter_code
_entity_poly.pdbx_strand_id
1 'polypeptide(L)'
;MSVNCSMQAVVRDLRQLAAKYASNRKDGSKLQALCNAAKNCASLPHDELNRKIHLVAVPGHSVFVAKHEDKRALRNIFILLFRHKEPNGTLTKQEVVAAAAKHIKREITDREYHQVVTEICISTEDGHLLLKNGDEP
;
A
#
# COMPACT_ATOMS: atom_id res chain seq x y z
N MET A 1 7.49 4.86 5.26
CA MET A 1 7.21 4.63 3.82
C MET A 1 5.76 5.00 3.63
N SER A 2 5.46 6.08 2.91
CA SER A 2 4.08 6.50 2.64
C SER A 2 3.36 5.41 1.86
N VAL A 3 2.12 5.11 2.25
CA VAL A 3 1.46 3.84 1.94
C VAL A 3 0.72 3.85 0.60
N ASN A 4 0.72 4.96 -0.16
CA ASN A 4 -0.22 5.18 -1.27
C ASN A 4 0.31 6.06 -2.43
N CYS A 5 0.90 5.50 -3.49
CA CYS A 5 1.45 6.30 -4.61
C CYS A 5 0.65 6.14 -5.93
N SER A 6 0.56 7.21 -6.75
CA SER A 6 0.10 7.13 -8.15
C SER A 6 1.14 6.43 -9.05
N MET A 7 0.76 5.96 -10.25
CA MET A 7 1.71 5.28 -11.17
C MET A 7 2.91 6.16 -11.53
N GLN A 8 2.69 7.46 -11.77
CA GLN A 8 3.77 8.41 -12.06
C GLN A 8 4.68 8.62 -10.85
N ALA A 9 4.11 8.69 -9.64
CA ALA A 9 4.88 8.74 -8.41
C ALA A 9 5.70 7.45 -8.22
N VAL A 10 5.14 6.27 -8.50
CA VAL A 10 5.88 4.99 -8.45
C VAL A 10 7.07 5.01 -9.42
N VAL A 11 6.88 5.43 -10.66
CA VAL A 11 7.98 5.53 -11.65
C VAL A 11 9.05 6.52 -11.19
N ARG A 12 8.65 7.70 -10.71
CA ARG A 12 9.57 8.72 -10.19
C ARG A 12 10.39 8.18 -9.01
N ASP A 13 9.73 7.54 -8.05
CA ASP A 13 10.36 7.05 -6.83
C ASP A 13 11.32 5.87 -7.15
N LEU A 14 10.97 5.01 -8.12
CA LEU A 14 11.88 3.99 -8.64
C LEU A 14 13.15 4.60 -9.28
N ARG A 15 13.01 5.70 -10.03
CA ARG A 15 14.18 6.41 -10.61
C ARG A 15 15.06 7.04 -9.52
N GLN A 16 14.46 7.66 -8.51
CA GLN A 16 15.19 8.22 -7.37
C GLN A 16 15.91 7.11 -6.57
N LEU A 17 15.24 5.98 -6.37
CA LEU A 17 15.81 4.82 -5.70
C LEU A 17 17.02 4.25 -6.46
N ALA A 18 16.91 4.12 -7.78
CA ALA A 18 18.03 3.74 -8.62
C ALA A 18 19.23 4.71 -8.50
N ALA A 19 18.97 6.01 -8.53
CA ALA A 19 20.01 7.03 -8.37
C ALA A 19 20.72 6.93 -7.00
N LYS A 20 19.95 6.72 -5.93
CA LYS A 20 20.47 6.54 -4.56
C LYS A 20 21.35 5.31 -4.43
N TYR A 21 20.98 4.18 -5.04
CA TYR A 21 21.81 2.98 -4.99
C TYR A 21 23.06 3.11 -5.85
N ALA A 22 23.00 3.81 -6.98
CA ALA A 22 24.15 4.07 -7.83
C ALA A 22 25.22 4.96 -7.15
N SER A 23 24.80 5.89 -6.28
CA SER A 23 25.72 6.80 -5.59
C SER A 23 26.39 6.17 -4.35
N ASN A 24 25.86 5.05 -3.84
CA ASN A 24 26.38 4.40 -2.64
C ASN A 24 27.44 3.34 -2.98
N ARG A 25 28.71 3.76 -2.99
CA ARG A 25 29.87 2.93 -3.43
C ARG A 25 30.30 1.83 -2.45
N LYS A 26 29.64 1.64 -1.31
CA LYS A 26 30.11 0.76 -0.22
C LYS A 26 29.69 -0.72 -0.34
N ASP A 27 28.68 -1.07 -1.14
CA ASP A 27 28.12 -2.44 -1.22
C ASP A 27 28.03 -2.96 -2.67
N GLY A 28 29.17 -2.98 -3.37
CA GLY A 28 29.31 -2.92 -4.83
C GLY A 28 28.55 -3.94 -5.71
N SER A 29 28.09 -5.08 -5.21
CA SER A 29 27.33 -6.05 -6.02
C SER A 29 25.83 -6.09 -5.69
N LYS A 30 25.47 -6.08 -4.40
CA LYS A 30 24.06 -6.12 -3.95
C LYS A 30 23.33 -4.82 -4.28
N LEU A 31 23.95 -3.65 -4.03
CA LEU A 31 23.34 -2.38 -4.39
C LEU A 31 23.28 -2.17 -5.91
N GLN A 32 24.23 -2.73 -6.66
CA GLN A 32 24.18 -2.69 -8.12
C GLN A 32 23.01 -3.51 -8.67
N ALA A 33 22.74 -4.70 -8.11
CA ALA A 33 21.57 -5.49 -8.49
C ALA A 33 20.25 -4.75 -8.18
N LEU A 34 20.14 -4.11 -7.00
CA LEU A 34 18.98 -3.30 -6.63
C LEU A 34 18.82 -2.06 -7.52
N CYS A 35 19.92 -1.40 -7.87
CA CYS A 35 19.94 -0.29 -8.82
C CYS A 35 19.41 -0.72 -10.19
N ASN A 36 19.91 -1.82 -10.74
CA ASN A 36 19.49 -2.35 -12.02
C ASN A 36 18.00 -2.75 -12.00
N ALA A 37 17.55 -3.41 -10.93
CA ALA A 37 16.15 -3.77 -10.75
C ALA A 37 15.23 -2.53 -10.74
N ALA A 38 15.59 -1.49 -9.97
CA ALA A 38 14.82 -0.25 -9.92
C ALA A 38 14.77 0.48 -11.28
N LYS A 39 15.90 0.55 -12.01
CA LYS A 39 15.95 1.12 -13.38
C LYS A 39 15.08 0.35 -14.36
N ASN A 40 15.17 -0.97 -14.34
CA ASN A 40 14.39 -1.84 -15.23
C ASN A 40 12.89 -1.63 -14.97
N CYS A 41 12.45 -1.67 -13.71
CA CYS A 41 11.06 -1.41 -13.34
C CYS A 41 10.57 -0.03 -13.78
N ALA A 42 11.37 1.02 -13.63
CA ALA A 42 11.00 2.38 -14.04
C ALA A 42 10.93 2.60 -15.56
N SER A 43 11.45 1.64 -16.33
CA SER A 43 11.49 1.67 -17.80
C SER A 43 10.47 0.71 -18.43
N LEU A 44 9.75 -0.07 -17.62
CA LEU A 44 8.70 -0.96 -18.10
C LEU A 44 7.53 -0.14 -18.67
N PRO A 45 6.84 -0.67 -19.70
CA PRO A 45 5.51 -0.19 -20.07
C PRO A 45 4.59 -0.11 -18.86
N HIS A 46 3.72 0.91 -18.80
CA HIS A 46 2.87 1.13 -17.63
C HIS A 46 1.97 -0.06 -17.31
N ASP A 47 1.48 -0.78 -18.31
CA ASP A 47 0.66 -1.97 -18.11
C ASP A 47 1.46 -3.14 -17.51
N GLU A 48 2.71 -3.34 -17.93
CA GLU A 48 3.59 -4.35 -17.36
C GLU A 48 4.01 -3.99 -15.93
N LEU A 49 4.41 -2.74 -15.71
CA LEU A 49 4.72 -2.22 -14.37
C LEU A 49 3.51 -2.38 -13.44
N ASN A 50 2.31 -2.07 -13.94
CA ASN A 50 1.08 -2.24 -13.18
C ASN A 50 0.88 -3.70 -12.77
N ARG A 51 1.06 -4.67 -13.68
CA ARG A 51 0.96 -6.11 -13.36
C ARG A 51 1.95 -6.53 -12.27
N LYS A 52 3.18 -6.00 -12.30
CA LYS A 52 4.19 -6.27 -11.27
C LYS A 52 3.81 -5.66 -9.92
N ILE A 53 3.32 -4.42 -9.91
CA ILE A 53 2.82 -3.75 -8.70
C ILE A 53 1.66 -4.55 -8.09
N HIS A 54 0.76 -5.09 -8.90
CA HIS A 54 -0.36 -5.92 -8.44
C HIS A 54 0.05 -7.20 -7.72
N LEU A 55 1.30 -7.65 -7.82
CA LEU A 55 1.80 -8.76 -7.02
C LEU A 55 1.91 -8.36 -5.55
N VAL A 56 2.42 -7.17 -5.27
CA VAL A 56 2.81 -6.69 -3.93
C VAL A 56 1.88 -5.61 -3.36
N ALA A 57 1.04 -5.01 -4.19
CA ALA A 57 0.10 -3.96 -3.83
C ALA A 57 -1.25 -4.17 -4.51
N VAL A 58 -2.24 -3.42 -4.07
CA VAL A 58 -3.61 -3.44 -4.60
C VAL A 58 -3.98 -2.01 -4.98
N PRO A 59 -4.56 -1.78 -6.17
CA PRO A 59 -5.14 -0.48 -6.49
C PRO A 59 -6.38 -0.22 -5.63
N GLY A 60 -6.48 0.96 -5.06
CA GLY A 60 -7.69 1.48 -4.43
C GLY A 60 -7.70 3.00 -4.56
N HIS A 61 -8.81 3.59 -5.00
CA HIS A 61 -9.02 5.04 -4.94
C HIS A 61 -7.87 5.87 -5.56
N SER A 62 -7.37 5.46 -6.73
CA SER A 62 -6.23 6.09 -7.44
C SER A 62 -4.85 5.95 -6.80
N VAL A 63 -4.72 5.13 -5.75
CA VAL A 63 -3.46 4.82 -5.07
C VAL A 63 -3.18 3.32 -5.00
N PHE A 64 -1.92 2.93 -4.82
CA PHE A 64 -1.52 1.54 -4.57
C PHE A 64 -1.24 1.30 -3.09
N VAL A 65 -2.03 0.42 -2.45
CA VAL A 65 -1.81 -0.01 -1.07
C VAL A 65 -1.01 -1.30 -1.06
N ALA A 66 0.19 -1.32 -0.45
CA ALA A 66 0.97 -2.54 -0.28
C ALA A 66 0.14 -3.64 0.43
N LYS A 67 0.27 -4.91 0.03
CA LYS A 67 -0.34 -6.05 0.73
C LYS A 67 0.48 -6.41 1.96
N HIS A 68 -0.17 -6.93 3.00
CA HIS A 68 0.55 -7.58 4.09
C HIS A 68 0.87 -9.04 3.72
N GLU A 69 2.07 -9.51 4.05
CA GLU A 69 2.53 -10.88 3.73
C GLU A 69 1.63 -11.95 4.35
N ASP A 70 1.23 -11.75 5.62
CA ASP A 70 0.19 -12.56 6.24
C ASP A 70 -1.19 -12.23 5.64
N LYS A 71 -1.76 -13.20 4.92
CA LYS A 71 -3.09 -13.14 4.30
C LYS A 71 -4.21 -12.89 5.31
N ARG A 72 -4.03 -13.27 6.58
CA ARG A 72 -5.01 -13.07 7.66
C ARG A 72 -4.80 -11.77 8.44
N ALA A 73 -3.81 -10.95 8.08
CA ALA A 73 -3.60 -9.67 8.72
C ALA A 73 -4.83 -8.76 8.54
N LEU A 74 -5.20 -8.05 9.60
CA LEU A 74 -6.32 -7.11 9.59
C LEU A 74 -6.18 -6.04 8.51
N ARG A 75 -4.94 -5.61 8.21
CA ARG A 75 -4.62 -4.69 7.10
C ARG A 75 -5.17 -5.16 5.75
N ASN A 76 -5.13 -6.46 5.47
CA ASN A 76 -5.68 -7.00 4.22
C ASN A 76 -7.22 -6.95 4.17
N ILE A 77 -7.91 -6.93 5.32
CA ILE A 77 -9.37 -6.74 5.38
C ILE A 77 -9.75 -5.30 5.02
N PHE A 78 -9.02 -4.31 5.54
CA PHE A 78 -9.23 -2.91 5.16
C PHE A 78 -9.04 -2.73 3.66
N ILE A 79 -7.95 -3.26 3.10
CA ILE A 79 -7.69 -3.23 1.66
C ILE A 79 -8.83 -3.89 0.90
N LEU A 80 -9.27 -5.08 1.33
CA LEU A 80 -10.39 -5.78 0.70
C LEU A 80 -11.66 -4.91 0.69
N LEU A 81 -12.01 -4.29 1.80
CA LEU A 81 -13.23 -3.49 1.92
C LEU A 81 -13.17 -2.22 1.05
N PHE A 82 -12.06 -1.46 1.10
CA PHE A 82 -11.91 -0.26 0.29
C PHE A 82 -11.96 -0.55 -1.22
N ARG A 83 -11.49 -1.71 -1.68
CA ARG A 83 -11.61 -2.10 -3.10
C ARG A 83 -13.05 -2.22 -3.60
N HIS A 84 -13.99 -2.50 -2.70
CA HIS A 84 -15.41 -2.63 -3.04
C HIS A 84 -16.17 -1.31 -2.88
N LYS A 85 -15.47 -0.21 -2.59
CA LYS A 85 -16.05 1.14 -2.50
C LYS A 85 -15.69 1.94 -3.75
N GLU A 86 -16.59 2.84 -4.14
CA GLU A 86 -16.32 3.89 -5.13
C GLU A 86 -15.19 4.81 -4.67
N PRO A 87 -14.46 5.49 -5.58
CA PRO A 87 -13.42 6.47 -5.23
C PRO A 87 -13.84 7.42 -4.10
N ASN A 88 -12.97 7.59 -3.09
CA ASN A 88 -13.21 8.33 -1.84
C ASN A 88 -14.28 7.74 -0.91
N GLY A 89 -14.73 6.52 -1.16
CA GLY A 89 -15.67 5.83 -0.29
C GLY A 89 -15.09 5.52 1.09
N THR A 90 -15.95 5.60 2.11
CA THR A 90 -15.57 5.40 3.51
C THR A 90 -15.88 3.99 4.01
N LEU A 91 -15.22 3.61 5.10
CA LEU A 91 -15.56 2.45 5.92
C LEU A 91 -16.01 2.87 7.32
N THR A 92 -16.83 2.04 7.94
CA THR A 92 -17.18 2.11 9.36
C THR A 92 -16.44 1.02 10.14
N LYS A 93 -16.27 1.22 11.45
CA LYS A 93 -15.72 0.18 12.35
C LYS A 93 -16.53 -1.11 12.27
N GLN A 94 -17.86 -1.01 12.15
CA GLN A 94 -18.76 -2.17 12.07
C GLN A 94 -18.50 -3.02 10.83
N GLU A 95 -18.35 -2.39 9.65
CA GLU A 95 -18.00 -3.11 8.41
C GLU A 95 -16.67 -3.86 8.56
N VAL A 96 -15.67 -3.21 9.17
CA VAL A 96 -14.35 -3.82 9.42
C VAL A 96 -14.46 -5.03 10.34
N VAL A 97 -15.15 -4.90 11.48
CA VAL A 97 -15.32 -5.98 12.45
C VAL A 97 -16.09 -7.17 11.84
N ALA A 98 -17.16 -6.90 11.09
CA ALA A 98 -17.95 -7.93 10.42
C ALA A 98 -17.12 -8.70 9.37
N ALA A 99 -16.33 -7.98 8.57
CA ALA A 99 -15.45 -8.61 7.58
C ALA A 99 -14.30 -9.38 8.26
N ALA A 100 -13.73 -8.85 9.34
CA ALA A 100 -12.69 -9.53 10.10
C ALA A 100 -13.20 -10.85 10.71
N ALA A 101 -14.39 -10.86 11.29
CA ALA A 101 -15.02 -12.07 11.81
C ALA A 101 -15.20 -13.14 10.71
N LYS A 102 -15.62 -12.72 9.51
CA LYS A 102 -15.80 -13.60 8.35
C LYS A 102 -14.49 -14.19 7.81
N HIS A 103 -13.44 -13.38 7.73
CA HIS A 103 -12.22 -13.72 6.98
C HIS A 103 -11.03 -14.16 7.85
N ILE A 104 -10.86 -13.56 9.03
CA ILE A 104 -9.75 -13.86 9.95
C ILE A 104 -10.12 -15.02 10.89
N LYS A 105 -11.43 -15.24 11.12
CA LYS A 105 -11.97 -16.29 12.00
C LYS A 105 -11.47 -16.23 13.45
N ARG A 106 -11.20 -15.01 13.93
CA ARG A 106 -10.94 -14.69 15.33
C ARG A 106 -11.43 -13.29 15.65
N GLU A 107 -11.57 -12.99 16.93
CA GLU A 107 -11.76 -11.63 17.39
C GLU A 107 -10.49 -10.79 17.13
N ILE A 108 -10.72 -9.55 16.74
CA ILE A 108 -9.68 -8.53 16.61
C ILE A 108 -9.70 -7.67 17.85
N THR A 109 -8.51 -7.35 18.38
CA THR A 109 -8.41 -6.44 19.51
C THR A 109 -8.57 -4.99 19.06
N ASP A 110 -9.03 -4.12 19.95
CA ASP A 110 -9.06 -2.68 19.66
C ASP A 110 -7.66 -2.15 19.33
N ARG A 111 -6.61 -2.68 19.98
CA ARG A 111 -5.23 -2.30 19.68
C ARG A 111 -4.85 -2.59 18.23
N GLU A 112 -5.14 -3.79 17.74
CA GLU A 112 -4.86 -4.18 16.34
C GLU A 112 -5.63 -3.29 15.35
N TYR A 113 -6.90 -3.01 15.66
CA TYR A 113 -7.72 -2.11 14.86
C TYR A 113 -7.11 -0.71 14.77
N HIS A 114 -6.80 -0.08 15.91
CA HIS A 114 -6.25 1.27 15.93
C HIS A 114 -4.88 1.35 15.27
N GLN A 115 -4.05 0.31 15.38
CA GLN A 115 -2.77 0.24 14.69
C GLN A 115 -2.93 0.32 13.17
N VAL A 116 -3.83 -0.49 12.60
CA VAL A 116 -4.08 -0.47 11.15
C VAL A 116 -4.72 0.85 10.71
N VAL A 117 -5.68 1.37 11.46
CA VAL A 117 -6.31 2.67 11.18
C VAL A 117 -5.26 3.77 11.12
N THR A 118 -4.38 3.85 12.12
CA THR A 118 -3.32 4.87 12.17
C THR A 118 -2.34 4.73 11.02
N GLU A 119 -2.07 3.50 10.58
CA GLU A 119 -1.14 3.23 9.49
C GLU A 119 -1.70 3.71 8.14
N ILE A 120 -2.95 3.38 7.80
CA ILE A 120 -3.45 3.49 6.42
C ILE A 120 -4.70 4.35 6.25
N CYS A 121 -5.35 4.79 7.33
CA CYS A 121 -6.61 5.53 7.28
C CYS A 121 -6.52 6.92 7.91
N ILE A 122 -7.44 7.79 7.52
CA ILE A 122 -7.79 9.04 8.21
C ILE A 122 -9.20 8.84 8.77
N SER A 123 -9.36 9.09 10.07
CA SER A 123 -10.70 9.12 10.69
C SER A 123 -11.31 10.50 10.46
N THR A 124 -12.54 10.54 9.92
CA THR A 124 -13.33 11.77 9.81
C THR A 124 -13.96 12.12 11.16
N GLU A 125 -14.48 13.34 11.28
CA GLU A 125 -15.21 13.80 12.48
C GLU A 125 -16.40 12.90 12.80
N ASP A 126 -17.07 12.37 11.78
CA ASP A 126 -18.21 11.45 11.90
C ASP A 126 -17.81 10.00 12.24
N GLY A 127 -16.52 9.72 12.44
CA GLY A 127 -16.00 8.39 12.77
C GLY A 127 -15.91 7.42 11.57
N HIS A 128 -16.06 7.93 10.35
CA HIS A 128 -15.80 7.18 9.12
C HIS A 128 -14.29 7.12 8.83
N LEU A 129 -13.88 6.08 8.12
CA LEU A 129 -12.48 5.83 7.75
C LEU A 129 -12.31 6.07 6.26
N LEU A 130 -11.42 7.00 5.92
CA LEU A 130 -10.93 7.22 4.56
C LEU A 130 -9.55 6.61 4.41
N LEU A 131 -9.24 6.08 3.22
CA LEU A 131 -7.88 5.66 2.91
C LEU A 131 -6.98 6.90 2.80
N LYS A 132 -5.80 6.88 3.43
CA LYS A 132 -4.83 7.99 3.29
C LYS A 132 -4.45 8.16 1.83
N ASN A 133 -4.48 9.36 1.29
CA ASN A 133 -3.83 9.63 0.00
C ASN A 133 -2.32 9.74 0.27
N GLY A 134 -1.46 9.02 -0.46
CA GLY A 134 -0.02 9.06 -0.18
C GLY A 134 0.72 10.17 -0.93
N ASP A 135 -0.03 11.17 -1.39
CA ASP A 135 0.50 12.49 -1.76
C ASP A 135 0.53 13.46 -0.56
N GLU A 136 -0.07 13.11 0.59
CA GLU A 136 0.09 13.89 1.83
C GLU A 136 1.25 13.36 2.69
N PRO A 137 2.11 14.27 3.21
CA PRO A 137 3.29 13.94 4.02
C PRO A 137 2.99 13.30 5.38
#